data_AF-A0A3C0SIH9-F1
#
_entry.id   AF-A0A3C0SIH9-F1
#
_cell.length_a   1.000
_cell.length_b   1.000
_cell.length_c   1.000
_cell.angle_alpha   90.00
_cell.angle_beta   90.00
_cell.angle_gamma   90.00
#
_symmetry.space_group_name_H-M   'P 1'
#
loop_
_entity.id
_entity.type
_entity.pdbx_description
1 polymer ?
#
loop_
_entity_poly.entity_id
_entity_poly.type
_entity_poly.pdbx_seq_one_letter_code
_entity_poly.pdbx_strand_id
1 'polypeptide(L)'
;MAFNCYVPELNMVVHSEFRPGNVSPRDDQLCLLQRTLSKLPEGVKEVEVRIDSAEYRMDIIEYCCGGESPYGVIRFFISVPMYRVYREEIERLPEEAWHSFRDEGGREDPDRQWGEVHIVSTALVSCGPYPEIRFIAVRERMKHPKLQE
;
A
#
# COMPACT_ATOMS: atom_id res chain seq x y z
N MET A 1 -16.01 6.89 12.30
CA MET A 1 -15.43 5.96 11.30
C MET A 1 -14.68 4.87 12.05
N ALA A 2 -14.78 3.61 11.61
CA ALA A 2 -14.06 2.51 12.23
C ALA A 2 -12.73 2.27 11.51
N PHE A 3 -11.66 2.09 12.27
CA PHE A 3 -10.36 1.68 11.75
C PHE A 3 -9.98 0.33 12.37
N ASN A 4 -9.59 -0.63 11.52
CA ASN A 4 -9.27 -1.99 11.94
C ASN A 4 -7.92 -2.40 11.38
N CYS A 5 -7.04 -2.90 12.24
CA CYS A 5 -5.81 -3.56 11.85
C CYS A 5 -5.93 -5.06 12.08
N TYR A 6 -5.72 -5.79 10.99
CA TYR A 6 -5.75 -7.25 10.95
C TYR A 6 -4.35 -7.76 10.59
N VAL A 7 -3.88 -8.78 11.30
CA VAL A 7 -2.62 -9.48 11.02
C VAL A 7 -2.98 -10.87 10.47
N PRO A 8 -2.85 -11.09 9.15
CA PRO A 8 -3.20 -12.35 8.52
C PRO A 8 -2.45 -13.55 9.09
N GLU A 9 -1.16 -13.40 9.38
CA GLU A 9 -0.26 -14.46 9.86
C GLU A 9 -0.67 -14.97 11.26
N LEU A 10 -1.26 -14.09 12.07
CA LEU A 10 -1.75 -14.42 13.41
C LEU A 10 -3.26 -14.67 13.42
N ASN A 11 -3.94 -14.49 12.28
CA ASN A 11 -5.39 -14.52 12.13
C ASN A 11 -6.11 -13.70 13.22
N MET A 12 -5.65 -12.47 13.45
CA MET A 12 -6.06 -11.65 14.60
C MET A 12 -6.29 -10.19 14.24
N VAL A 13 -7.32 -9.59 14.84
CA VAL A 13 -7.49 -8.13 14.87
C VAL A 13 -6.69 -7.57 16.03
N VAL A 14 -5.60 -6.86 15.73
CA VAL A 14 -4.66 -6.30 16.74
C VAL A 14 -5.09 -4.94 17.26
N HIS A 15 -5.84 -4.19 16.47
CA HIS A 15 -6.35 -2.88 16.85
C HIS A 15 -7.68 -2.63 16.15
N SER A 16 -8.65 -2.14 16.91
CA SER A 16 -9.89 -1.60 16.37
C SER A 16 -10.22 -0.34 17.15
N GLU A 17 -10.42 0.77 16.44
CA GLU A 17 -10.84 2.02 17.06
C GLU A 17 -12.02 2.64 16.31
N PHE A 18 -12.99 3.13 17.08
CA PHE A 18 -14.12 3.88 16.56
C PHE A 18 -13.88 5.37 16.82
N ARG A 19 -13.81 6.15 15.74
CA ARG A 19 -13.61 7.59 15.81
C ARG A 19 -14.92 8.36 15.75
N PRO A 20 -15.05 9.47 16.51
CA PRO A 20 -16.19 10.37 16.42
C PRO A 20 -16.47 10.80 14.99
N GLY A 21 -17.75 10.94 14.63
CA GLY A 21 -18.15 11.28 13.26
C GLY A 21 -17.77 12.69 12.80
N ASN A 22 -17.28 13.55 13.70
CA ASN A 22 -16.84 14.90 13.38
C ASN A 22 -15.32 15.02 13.13
N VAL A 23 -14.54 13.95 13.32
CA VAL A 23 -13.10 13.93 13.09
C VAL A 23 -12.83 13.47 11.66
N SER A 24 -11.87 14.09 10.99
CA SER A 24 -11.52 13.68 9.64
C SER A 24 -11.02 12.22 9.67
N PRO A 25 -11.45 11.38 8.72
CA PRO A 25 -10.84 10.07 8.48
C PRO A 25 -9.31 10.12 8.39
N ARG A 26 -8.75 11.25 7.98
CA ARG A 26 -7.31 11.42 7.73
C ARG A 26 -6.51 11.90 8.93
N ASP A 27 -7.15 12.28 10.03
CA ASP A 27 -6.43 12.75 11.21
C ASP A 27 -5.65 11.60 11.87
N ASP A 28 -4.57 11.86 12.59
CA ASP A 28 -3.93 10.91 13.52
C ASP A 28 -3.59 9.49 12.98
N GLN A 29 -3.32 9.34 11.68
CA GLN A 29 -3.05 8.03 11.07
C GLN A 29 -1.66 7.46 11.41
N LEU A 30 -0.65 8.32 11.50
CA LEU A 30 0.69 7.91 11.94
C LEU A 30 0.67 7.40 13.39
N CYS A 31 0.04 8.13 14.30
CA CYS A 31 -0.09 7.70 15.70
C CYS A 31 -0.90 6.40 15.81
N LEU A 32 -1.89 6.21 14.96
CA LEU A 32 -2.67 4.98 14.89
C LEU A 32 -1.82 3.78 14.45
N LEU A 33 -0.97 3.94 13.44
CA LEU A 33 0.03 2.94 13.08
C LEU A 33 0.95 2.64 14.27
N GLN A 34 1.51 3.65 14.92
CA GLN A 34 2.38 3.48 16.09
C GLN A 34 1.69 2.76 17.25
N ARG A 35 0.43 3.11 17.56
CA ARG A 35 -0.40 2.42 18.58
C ARG A 35 -0.73 0.99 18.20
N THR A 36 -0.83 0.69 16.91
CA THR A 36 -1.06 -0.68 16.43
C THR A 36 0.22 -1.50 16.60
N LEU A 37 1.37 -0.95 16.21
CA LEU A 37 2.67 -1.60 16.36
C LEU A 37 2.99 -1.91 17.82
N SER A 38 2.63 -1.04 18.76
CA SER A 38 2.85 -1.27 20.19
C SER A 38 1.98 -2.37 20.80
N LYS A 39 0.95 -2.84 20.10
CA LYS A 39 0.05 -3.92 20.53
C LYS A 39 0.40 -5.28 19.95
N LEU A 40 1.39 -5.34 19.07
CA LEU A 40 1.84 -6.61 18.52
C LEU A 40 2.41 -7.50 19.63
N PRO A 41 2.16 -8.83 19.58
CA PRO A 41 2.59 -9.73 20.63
C PRO A 41 4.12 -9.83 20.70
N GLU A 42 4.62 -10.20 21.88
CA GLU A 42 6.04 -10.51 22.07
C GLU A 42 6.47 -11.64 21.11
N GLY A 43 7.64 -11.47 20.50
CA GLY A 43 8.20 -12.43 19.53
C GLY A 43 8.04 -12.05 18.06
N VAL A 44 7.26 -11.02 17.73
CA VAL A 44 7.27 -10.42 16.39
C VAL A 44 8.64 -9.78 16.13
N LYS A 45 9.28 -10.16 15.01
CA LYS A 45 10.63 -9.70 14.64
C LYS A 45 10.61 -8.66 13.53
N GLU A 46 9.71 -8.83 12.57
CA GLU A 46 9.57 -7.97 11.40
C GLU A 46 8.09 -7.66 11.19
N VAL A 47 7.84 -6.50 10.58
CA VAL A 47 6.51 -6.03 10.26
C VAL A 47 6.49 -5.57 8.81
N GLU A 48 5.47 -5.99 8.08
CA GLU A 48 5.09 -5.41 6.80
C GLU A 48 3.70 -4.79 6.93
N VAL A 49 3.49 -3.64 6.28
CA VAL A 49 2.21 -2.93 6.35
C VAL A 49 1.58 -2.83 4.97
N ARG A 50 0.27 -3.08 4.92
CA ARG A 50 -0.55 -2.82 3.74
C ARG A 50 -1.61 -1.78 4.10
N ILE A 51 -1.65 -0.70 3.33
CA ILE A 51 -2.48 0.47 3.60
C ILE A 51 -3.21 0.87 2.31
N ASP A 52 -4.44 1.35 2.42
CA ASP A 52 -5.20 1.80 1.27
C ASP A 52 -4.84 3.24 0.86
N SER A 53 -5.49 3.76 -0.18
CA SER A 53 -5.16 5.08 -0.74
C SER A 53 -5.63 6.27 0.10
N ALA A 54 -6.54 6.08 1.05
CA ALA A 54 -7.02 7.12 1.95
C ALA A 54 -5.90 7.60 2.88
N GLU A 55 -4.98 6.70 3.23
CA GLU A 55 -3.80 6.97 4.06
C GLU A 55 -2.49 7.03 3.25
N TYR A 56 -2.55 7.28 1.93
CA TYR A 56 -1.37 7.64 1.14
C TYR A 56 -0.83 9.01 1.57
N ARG A 57 0.03 9.01 2.60
CA ARG A 57 0.60 10.20 3.23
C ARG A 57 2.11 10.06 3.40
N MET A 58 2.81 11.19 3.29
CA MET A 58 4.27 11.25 3.38
C MET A 58 4.79 10.89 4.76
N ASP A 59 4.13 11.33 5.83
CA ASP A 59 4.54 11.06 7.21
C ASP A 59 4.56 9.57 7.56
N ILE A 60 3.62 8.79 6.99
CA ILE A 60 3.59 7.33 7.12
C ILE A 60 4.76 6.70 6.36
N ILE A 61 5.01 7.14 5.12
CA ILE A 61 6.11 6.63 4.29
C ILE A 61 7.46 6.93 4.95
N GLU A 62 7.67 8.16 5.40
CA GLU A 62 8.87 8.60 6.11
C GLU A 62 9.08 7.78 7.39
N TYR A 63 8.04 7.54 8.18
CA TYR A 63 8.12 6.70 9.37
C TYR A 63 8.53 5.25 9.05
N CYS A 64 7.94 4.66 8.00
CA CYS A 64 8.28 3.30 7.56
C CYS A 64 9.73 3.20 7.06
N CYS A 65 10.22 4.20 6.34
CA CYS A 65 11.58 4.24 5.81
C CYS A 65 12.63 4.63 6.86
N GLY A 66 12.28 5.48 7.83
CA GLY A 66 13.22 6.15 8.73
C GLY A 66 13.86 5.24 9.78
N GLY A 67 13.35 4.03 9.98
CA GLY A 67 13.87 3.08 10.97
C GLY A 67 13.57 3.45 12.43
N GLU A 68 12.74 4.48 12.65
CA GLU A 68 12.32 4.95 13.98
C GLU A 68 11.36 3.98 14.69
N SER A 69 10.77 3.05 13.94
CA SER A 69 9.90 2.02 14.48
C SER A 69 10.67 1.05 15.39
N PRO A 70 10.03 0.48 16.44
CA PRO A 70 10.61 -0.62 17.21
C PRO A 70 10.97 -1.86 16.36
N TYR A 71 10.46 -1.94 15.13
CA TYR A 71 10.74 -3.00 14.16
C TYR A 71 11.77 -2.59 13.09
N GLY A 72 12.45 -1.44 13.26
CA GLY A 72 13.38 -0.90 12.28
C GLY A 72 12.66 -0.40 11.02
N VAL A 73 13.25 -0.64 9.85
CA VAL A 73 12.62 -0.27 8.57
C VAL A 73 11.44 -1.20 8.28
N ILE A 74 10.27 -0.63 8.04
CA ILE A 74 9.03 -1.37 7.77
C ILE A 74 8.85 -1.45 6.25
N ARG A 75 8.69 -2.66 5.70
CA ARG A 75 8.28 -2.85 4.30
C ARG A 75 6.80 -2.49 4.15
N PHE A 76 6.45 -1.79 3.09
CA PHE A 76 5.08 -1.30 2.91
C PHE A 76 4.55 -1.50 1.49
N PHE A 77 3.23 -1.67 1.42
CA PHE A 77 2.43 -1.58 0.20
C PHE A 77 1.28 -0.60 0.44
N ILE A 78 1.41 0.61 -0.11
CA ILE A 78 0.40 1.66 0.03
C ILE A 78 -0.23 1.91 -1.34
N SER A 79 -1.57 1.84 -1.40
CA SER A 79 -2.27 2.13 -2.65
C SER A 79 -2.12 3.62 -2.98
N VAL A 80 -1.72 3.94 -4.20
CA VAL A 80 -1.54 5.34 -4.62
C VAL A 80 -2.87 5.88 -5.18
N PRO A 81 -3.38 7.04 -4.73
CA PRO A 81 -4.56 7.64 -5.34
C PRO A 81 -4.29 7.99 -6.81
N MET A 82 -5.28 7.80 -7.66
CA MET A 82 -5.13 8.03 -9.11
C MET A 82 -5.16 9.53 -9.45
N TYR A 83 -4.04 10.22 -9.22
CA TYR A 83 -3.86 11.61 -9.65
C TYR A 83 -3.44 11.70 -11.13
N ARG A 84 -3.66 12.87 -11.74
CA ARG A 84 -3.49 13.08 -13.19
C ARG A 84 -2.12 12.65 -13.70
N VAL A 85 -1.03 13.09 -13.06
CA VAL A 85 0.35 12.76 -13.48
C VAL A 85 0.60 11.25 -13.39
N TYR A 86 0.15 10.59 -12.31
CA TYR A 86 0.30 9.14 -12.18
C TYR A 86 -0.39 8.39 -13.32
N ARG A 87 -1.62 8.81 -13.64
CA ARG A 87 -2.39 8.25 -14.76
C ARG A 87 -1.65 8.44 -16.09
N GLU A 88 -1.17 9.65 -16.37
CA GLU A 88 -0.47 9.95 -17.62
C GLU A 88 0.80 9.08 -17.78
N GLU A 89 1.56 8.86 -16.70
CA GLU A 89 2.75 7.98 -16.77
C GLU A 89 2.38 6.51 -16.93
N ILE A 90 1.28 6.03 -16.32
CA ILE A 90 0.76 4.68 -16.57
C ILE A 90 0.38 4.51 -18.04
N GLU A 91 -0.29 5.51 -18.63
CA GLU A 91 -0.73 5.48 -20.03
C GLU A 91 0.45 5.54 -21.02
N ARG A 92 1.62 6.04 -20.60
CA ARG A 92 2.85 6.05 -21.39
C ARG A 92 3.64 4.77 -21.33
N LEU A 93 3.32 3.84 -20.41
CA LEU A 93 4.05 2.57 -20.32
C LEU A 93 3.88 1.76 -21.62
N PRO A 94 4.99 1.30 -22.23
CA PRO A 94 4.90 0.45 -23.41
C PRO A 94 4.31 -0.92 -23.05
N GLU A 95 3.73 -1.62 -24.02
CA GLU A 95 3.05 -2.90 -23.77
C GLU A 95 4.02 -3.95 -23.21
N GLU A 96 5.31 -3.88 -23.59
CA GLU A 96 6.38 -4.75 -23.12
C GLU A 96 6.75 -4.55 -21.65
N ALA A 97 6.36 -3.42 -21.04
CA ALA A 97 6.58 -3.16 -19.61
C ALA A 97 5.52 -3.83 -18.72
N TRP A 98 4.49 -4.44 -19.30
CA TRP A 98 3.42 -5.12 -18.57
C TRP A 98 3.72 -6.62 -18.42
N HIS A 99 3.72 -7.08 -17.17
CA HIS A 99 3.95 -8.46 -16.80
C HIS A 99 2.67 -9.11 -16.29
N SER A 100 2.38 -10.33 -16.73
CA SER A 100 1.24 -11.10 -16.21
C SER A 100 1.44 -11.46 -14.74
N PHE A 101 0.35 -11.44 -13.96
CA PHE A 101 0.37 -12.02 -12.63
C PHE A 101 0.55 -13.53 -12.72
N ARG A 102 1.15 -14.11 -11.68
CA ARG A 102 1.22 -15.56 -11.50
C ARG A 102 0.45 -15.93 -10.25
N ASP A 103 -0.39 -16.95 -10.35
CA ASP A 103 -1.04 -17.52 -9.17
C ASP A 103 -0.05 -18.31 -8.30
N GLU A 104 -0.50 -18.77 -7.12
CA GLU A 104 0.31 -19.59 -6.22
C GLU A 104 0.80 -20.91 -6.86
N GLY A 105 0.12 -21.38 -7.91
CA GLY A 105 0.49 -22.55 -8.71
C GLY A 105 1.45 -22.24 -9.87
N GLY A 106 1.88 -20.98 -10.03
CA GLY A 106 2.76 -20.53 -11.11
C GLY A 106 2.07 -20.37 -12.46
N ARG A 107 0.74 -20.51 -12.53
CA ARG A 107 -0.02 -20.27 -13.76
C ARG A 107 -0.15 -18.77 -13.99
N GLU A 108 0.09 -18.35 -15.21
CA GLU A 108 -0.10 -16.95 -15.59
C GLU A 108 -1.59 -16.63 -15.64
N ASP A 109 -1.96 -15.52 -14.98
CA ASP A 109 -3.27 -14.88 -15.08
C ASP A 109 -3.17 -13.79 -16.17
N PRO A 110 -3.60 -14.07 -17.41
CA PRO A 110 -3.51 -13.08 -18.49
C PRO A 110 -4.51 -11.93 -18.32
N ASP A 111 -5.50 -12.07 -17.43
CA ASP A 111 -6.48 -11.02 -17.19
C ASP A 111 -5.95 -9.95 -16.23
N ARG A 112 -4.88 -10.23 -15.48
CA ARG A 112 -4.25 -9.29 -14.55
C ARG A 112 -2.79 -9.08 -14.92
N GLN A 113 -2.38 -7.82 -15.03
CA GLN A 113 -1.01 -7.46 -15.33
C GLN A 113 -0.52 -6.35 -14.40
N TRP A 114 0.78 -6.31 -14.14
CA TRP A 114 1.43 -5.24 -13.42
C TRP A 114 2.57 -4.63 -14.24
N GLY A 115 2.85 -3.36 -14.02
CA GLY A 115 3.95 -2.64 -14.65
C GLY A 115 4.56 -1.66 -13.66
N GLU A 116 5.87 -1.46 -13.75
CA GLU A 116 6.56 -0.45 -12.95
C GLU A 116 6.43 0.94 -13.59
N VAL A 117 5.98 1.91 -12.79
CA VAL A 117 5.81 3.30 -13.21
C VAL A 117 6.99 4.10 -12.66
N HIS A 118 7.81 4.66 -13.55
CA HIS A 118 8.92 5.50 -13.13
C HIS A 118 8.45 6.93 -12.87
N ILE A 119 8.03 7.21 -11.64
CA ILE A 119 7.68 8.56 -11.20
C ILE A 119 8.71 9.08 -10.19
N VAL A 120 9.22 10.27 -10.47
CA VAL A 120 10.06 11.02 -9.52
C VAL A 120 9.14 11.92 -8.71
N SER A 121 8.69 11.42 -7.56
CA SER A 121 8.01 12.27 -6.59
C SER A 121 9.05 13.11 -5.86
N THR A 122 9.06 14.43 -6.08
CA THR A 122 9.93 15.37 -5.33
C THR A 122 9.76 15.25 -3.82
N ALA A 123 8.59 14.82 -3.35
CA ALA A 123 8.31 14.62 -1.93
C ALA A 123 9.01 13.38 -1.35
N LEU A 124 9.33 12.36 -2.15
CA LEU A 124 9.97 11.12 -1.68
C LEU A 124 11.51 11.18 -1.74
N VAL A 125 12.09 12.24 -2.32
CA VAL A 125 13.54 12.46 -2.44
C VAL A 125 14.21 12.72 -1.08
N SER A 126 13.44 13.05 -0.04
CA SER A 126 13.95 13.28 1.33
C SER A 126 14.22 12.01 2.12
N CYS A 127 13.74 10.84 1.67
CA CYS A 127 14.07 9.57 2.29
C CYS A 127 15.54 9.25 1.94
N GLY A 128 16.40 9.19 2.97
CA GLY A 128 17.84 8.96 2.85
C GLY A 128 18.22 7.61 2.18
N PRO A 129 19.46 7.12 2.33
CA PRO A 129 19.93 6.00 1.54
C PRO A 129 19.16 4.73 1.96
N TYR A 130 18.22 4.26 1.14
CA TYR A 130 17.33 3.08 1.19
C TYR A 130 15.85 3.34 1.51
N PRO A 131 14.89 2.62 0.88
CA PRO A 131 14.93 1.78 -0.34
C PRO A 131 14.49 2.55 -1.59
N GLU A 132 14.80 2.05 -2.80
CA GLU A 132 14.15 2.54 -4.03
C GLU A 132 12.63 2.34 -3.89
N ILE A 133 11.89 3.43 -3.64
CA ILE A 133 10.44 3.38 -3.60
C ILE A 133 9.96 3.18 -5.03
N ARG A 134 9.31 2.03 -5.27
CA ARG A 134 8.81 1.65 -6.59
C ARG A 134 7.31 1.89 -6.66
N PHE A 135 6.88 2.48 -7.76
CA PHE A 135 5.46 2.64 -8.05
C PHE A 135 5.04 1.51 -8.97
N ILE A 136 4.03 0.75 -8.56
CA ILE A 136 3.50 -0.37 -9.34
C ILE A 136 2.08 -0.04 -9.76
N ALA A 137 1.83 -0.09 -11.06
CA ALA A 137 0.49 -0.06 -11.62
C ALA A 137 -0.02 -1.48 -11.84
N VAL A 138 -1.30 -1.68 -11.59
CA VAL A 138 -2.00 -2.94 -11.86
C VAL A 138 -3.16 -2.64 -12.80
N ARG A 139 -3.28 -3.41 -13.87
CA ARG A 139 -4.41 -3.37 -14.79
C ARG A 139 -5.09 -4.73 -14.86
N GLU A 140 -6.40 -4.72 -14.97
CA GLU A 140 -7.22 -5.92 -15.06
C GLU A 140 -8.20 -5.80 -16.22
N ARG A 141 -8.31 -6.85 -17.03
CA ARG A 141 -9.27 -6.90 -18.12
C ARG A 141 -10.68 -6.98 -17.54
N MET A 142 -11.48 -5.95 -17.78
CA MET A 142 -12.89 -5.94 -17.41
C MET A 142 -13.65 -7.06 -18.15
N LYS A 143 -14.09 -8.06 -17.39
CA LYS A 143 -15.04 -9.07 -17.89
C LYS A 143 -16.42 -8.42 -17.86
N HIS A 144 -16.94 -8.01 -19.02
CA HIS A 144 -18.33 -7.56 -19.09
C HIS A 144 -19.24 -8.66 -18.52
N PRO A 145 -20.07 -8.37 -17.50
CA PRO A 145 -21.18 -9.26 -17.21
C PRO A 145 -22.05 -9.24 -18.46
N LYS A 146 -22.23 -10.40 -19.09
CA LYS A 146 -23.10 -10.55 -20.27
C LYS A 146 -24.44 -9.89 -19.94
N LEU A 147 -24.79 -8.83 -20.66
CA LEU A 147 -26.18 -8.41 -20.77
C LEU A 147 -26.91 -9.62 -21.37
N GLN A 148 -27.74 -10.29 -20.57
CA GLN A 148 -28.68 -11.26 -21.11
C GLN A 148 -29.69 -10.45 -21.93
N GLU A 149 -29.72 -10.68 -23.24
CA GLU A 149 -30.80 -10.25 -24.13
C GLU A 149 -32.11 -10.98 -23.79
#